data_AF-A0A970S6S0-F1
#
_entry.id   AF-A0A970S6S0-F1
#
_cell.length_a   1.000
_cell.length_b   1.000
_cell.length_c   1.000
_cell.angle_alpha   90.00
_cell.angle_beta   90.00
_cell.angle_gamma   90.00
#
_symmetry.space_group_name_H-M   'P 1'
#
loop_
_entity.id
_entity.type
_entity.pdbx_description
1 polymer ?
#
loop_
_entity_poly.entity_id
_entity_poly.type
_entity_poly.pdbx_seq_one_letter_code
_entity_poly.pdbx_strand_id
1 'polypeptide(L)'
;MNTKVNEGKLISGKDALIALANGKEVECRAYEKKWINVDNKQHPLSLFFDDSFQFRLKPRTILINGIEVPAPFLPDEDELFYHTSPEYEKGYAKSMAHEINETTWQQFGAWRTEEEIKQVVAALRQVFGGSHDN
;
A
#
# COMPACT_ATOMS: atom_id res chain seq x y z
N MET A 1 -8.71 -12.75 -5.02
CA MET A 1 -9.45 -12.62 -3.74
C MET A 1 -9.08 -11.27 -3.14
N ASN A 2 -10.02 -10.33 -3.11
CA ASN A 2 -9.84 -9.00 -2.51
C ASN A 2 -10.06 -9.12 -1.00
N THR A 3 -9.09 -9.69 -0.30
CA THR A 3 -9.15 -9.75 1.16
C THR A 3 -8.89 -8.38 1.75
N LYS A 4 -9.54 -8.06 2.88
CA LYS A 4 -9.10 -6.98 3.77
C LYS A 4 -7.70 -7.32 4.23
N VAL A 5 -6.70 -6.63 3.69
CA VAL A 5 -5.29 -6.90 4.00
C VAL A 5 -4.70 -5.68 4.68
N ASN A 6 -4.20 -5.90 5.90
CA ASN A 6 -3.57 -4.88 6.75
C ASN A 6 -2.15 -4.52 6.33
N GLU A 7 -1.70 -4.98 5.16
CA GLU A 7 -0.41 -4.57 4.59
C GLU A 7 -0.44 -3.09 4.22
N GLY A 8 0.68 -2.41 4.44
CA GLY A 8 0.76 -0.96 4.32
C GLY A 8 0.15 -0.18 5.49
N LYS A 9 -0.74 -0.78 6.31
CA LYS A 9 -1.30 -0.15 7.51
C LYS A 9 -0.30 -0.20 8.66
N LEU A 10 -0.28 0.85 9.48
CA LEU A 10 0.54 0.87 10.68
C LEU A 10 0.06 -0.22 11.65
N ILE A 11 1.01 -0.98 12.20
CA ILE A 11 0.79 -2.00 13.21
C ILE A 11 1.62 -1.66 14.45
N SER A 12 1.22 -2.19 15.61
CA SER A 12 2.02 -2.04 16.83
C SER A 12 3.34 -2.81 16.72
N GLY A 13 4.36 -2.41 17.49
CA GLY A 13 5.62 -3.16 17.53
C GLY A 13 5.42 -4.61 18.03
N LYS A 14 4.47 -4.84 18.94
CA LYS A 14 4.04 -6.19 19.35
C LYS A 14 3.51 -7.01 18.16
N ASP A 15 2.58 -6.45 17.39
CA ASP A 15 2.01 -7.15 16.24
C ASP A 15 3.04 -7.37 15.14
N ALA A 16 3.97 -6.43 14.97
CA ALA A 16 5.09 -6.53 14.05
C ALA A 16 6.03 -7.69 14.43
N LEU A 17 6.36 -7.82 15.72
CA LEU A 17 7.17 -8.94 16.21
C LEU A 17 6.46 -10.29 16.01
N ILE A 18 5.16 -10.36 16.30
CA ILE A 18 4.36 -11.57 16.06
C ILE A 18 4.33 -11.90 14.55
N ALA A 19 4.17 -10.91 13.68
CA ALA A 19 4.17 -11.11 12.24
C ALA A 19 5.52 -11.65 11.73
N LEU A 20 6.62 -11.05 12.20
CA LEU A 20 7.98 -11.49 11.86
C LEU A 20 8.22 -12.94 12.35
N ALA A 21 7.80 -13.27 13.57
CA ALA A 21 7.91 -14.62 14.11
C ALA A 21 7.10 -15.66 13.32
N ASN A 22 6.00 -15.23 12.69
CA ASN A 22 5.20 -16.06 11.78
C ASN A 22 5.73 -16.08 10.33
N GLY A 23 6.92 -15.54 10.07
CA GLY A 23 7.56 -15.54 8.75
C GLY A 23 7.01 -14.51 7.76
N LYS A 24 6.26 -13.51 8.23
CA LYS A 24 5.81 -12.40 7.38
C LYS A 24 6.90 -11.35 7.23
N GLU A 25 6.95 -10.71 6.06
CA GLU A 25 7.83 -9.56 5.85
C GLU A 25 7.27 -8.31 6.55
N VAL A 26 8.09 -7.70 7.39
CA VAL A 26 7.77 -6.51 8.17
C VAL A 26 8.74 -5.40 7.78
N GLU A 27 8.21 -4.19 7.62
CA GLU A 27 9.02 -3.00 7.46
C GLU A 27 8.92 -2.11 8.69
N CYS A 28 10.01 -1.44 9.03
CA CYS A 28 10.05 -0.40 10.04
C CYS A 28 10.61 0.90 9.48
N ARG A 29 10.31 2.00 10.17
CA ARG A 29 10.98 3.29 9.97
C ARG A 29 11.03 4.06 11.28
N ALA A 30 12.07 4.86 11.46
CA ALA A 30 12.07 5.90 12.48
C ALA A 30 11.56 7.20 11.86
N TYR A 31 10.40 7.69 12.30
CA TYR A 31 9.69 8.89 11.78
C TYR A 31 9.87 9.11 10.26
N GLU A 32 10.09 10.34 9.78
CA GLU A 32 10.14 10.74 8.35
C GLU A 32 11.19 10.02 7.47
N LYS A 33 11.82 8.94 7.96
CA LYS A 33 12.70 8.10 7.17
C LYS A 33 11.93 7.13 6.27
N LYS A 34 12.66 6.58 5.30
CA LYS A 34 12.16 5.54 4.40
C LYS A 34 11.85 4.26 5.18
N TRP A 35 10.85 3.52 4.71
CA TRP A 35 10.59 2.16 5.14
C TRP A 35 11.76 1.25 4.76
N ILE A 36 12.19 0.41 5.70
CA ILE A 36 13.23 -0.60 5.52
C ILE A 36 12.73 -1.95 6.04
N ASN A 37 13.17 -3.04 5.43
CA ASN A 37 12.84 -4.38 5.91
C ASN A 37 13.48 -4.62 7.27
N VAL A 38 12.70 -5.18 8.20
CA VAL A 38 13.22 -5.65 9.47
C VAL A 38 14.00 -6.95 9.24
N ASP A 39 15.30 -6.88 9.45
CA ASP A 39 16.24 -8.00 9.43
C ASP A 39 16.66 -8.35 10.86
N ASN A 40 16.51 -9.62 11.26
CA ASN A 40 16.88 -10.12 12.58
C ASN A 40 18.39 -10.02 12.87
N LYS A 41 19.23 -9.85 11.85
CA LYS A 41 20.69 -9.63 12.00
C LYS A 41 21.04 -8.18 12.30
N GLN A 42 20.22 -7.24 11.85
CA GLN A 42 20.53 -5.80 11.90
C GLN A 42 19.69 -5.05 12.94
N HIS A 43 18.54 -5.61 13.34
CA HIS A 43 17.60 -4.95 14.22
C HIS A 43 17.45 -5.73 15.54
N PRO A 44 17.81 -5.13 16.68
CA PRO A 44 17.63 -5.76 17.98
C PRO A 44 16.14 -5.83 18.34
N LEU A 45 15.75 -6.81 19.17
CA LEU A 45 14.37 -6.96 19.63
C LEU A 45 13.81 -5.71 20.34
N SER A 46 14.68 -4.92 20.97
CA SER A 46 14.31 -3.67 21.66
C SER A 46 13.61 -2.68 20.73
N LEU A 47 13.88 -2.73 19.41
CA LEU A 47 13.26 -1.87 18.41
C LEU A 47 11.73 -2.00 18.40
N PHE A 48 11.18 -3.19 18.63
CA PHE A 48 9.72 -3.42 18.66
C PHE A 48 9.02 -2.87 19.90
N PHE A 49 9.78 -2.35 20.86
CA PHE A 49 9.27 -1.74 22.08
C PHE A 49 9.62 -0.25 22.16
N ASP A 50 10.23 0.31 21.11
CA ASP A 50 10.55 1.73 21.01
C ASP A 50 9.48 2.45 20.20
N ASP A 51 8.77 3.36 20.87
CA ASP A 51 7.68 4.16 20.27
C ASP A 51 8.16 5.14 19.18
N SER A 52 9.48 5.33 19.05
CA SER A 52 10.08 6.12 17.97
C SER A 52 9.99 5.43 16.60
N PHE A 53 9.65 4.14 16.59
CA PHE A 53 9.55 3.33 15.37
C PHE A 53 8.10 3.06 15.00
N GLN A 54 7.85 3.16 13.70
CA GLN A 54 6.60 2.75 13.09
C GLN A 54 6.82 1.45 12.35
N PHE A 55 5.80 0.60 12.35
CA PHE A 55 5.82 -0.72 11.74
C PHE A 55 4.67 -0.90 10.77
N ARG A 56 4.89 -1.70 9.73
CA ARG A 56 3.84 -2.20 8.84
C ARG A 56 4.22 -3.58 8.31
N LEU A 57 3.23 -4.36 7.89
CA LEU A 57 3.53 -5.48 6.99
C LEU A 57 3.95 -4.90 5.64
N LYS A 58 4.99 -5.49 5.04
CA LYS A 58 5.49 -5.08 3.74
C LYS A 58 4.35 -5.13 2.71
N PRO A 59 4.07 -4.03 1.98
CA PRO A 59 3.06 -4.04 0.93
C PRO A 59 3.38 -5.11 -0.12
N ARG A 60 2.42 -5.98 -0.42
CA ARG A 60 2.55 -6.96 -1.51
C ARG A 60 2.43 -6.28 -2.88
N THR A 61 3.06 -6.84 -3.89
CA THR A 61 3.01 -6.39 -5.29
C THR A 61 2.22 -7.35 -6.16
N ILE A 62 1.73 -6.86 -7.29
CA ILE A 62 1.15 -7.64 -8.40
C ILE A 62 1.81 -7.24 -9.71
N LEU A 63 1.64 -8.07 -10.74
CA LEU A 63 2.13 -7.77 -12.08
C LEU A 63 1.00 -7.25 -12.97
N ILE A 64 1.21 -6.07 -13.56
CA ILE A 64 0.41 -5.56 -14.69
C ILE A 64 1.31 -5.66 -15.93
N ASN A 65 1.04 -6.65 -16.80
CA ASN A 65 1.83 -6.91 -18.01
C ASN A 65 3.36 -6.99 -17.75
N GLY A 66 3.77 -7.65 -16.67
CA GLY A 66 5.18 -7.79 -16.28
C GLY A 66 5.78 -6.63 -15.49
N ILE A 67 5.02 -5.56 -15.24
CA ILE A 67 5.43 -4.44 -14.38
C ILE A 67 4.92 -4.68 -12.97
N GLU A 68 5.82 -4.67 -11.98
CA GLU A 68 5.44 -4.75 -10.56
C GLU A 68 4.79 -3.44 -10.09
N VAL A 69 3.61 -3.56 -9.51
CA VAL A 69 2.88 -2.45 -8.89
C VAL A 69 2.34 -2.87 -7.51
N PRO A 70 2.06 -1.91 -6.60
CA PRO A 70 1.40 -2.23 -5.34
C PRO A 70 0.07 -2.95 -5.55
N ALA A 71 -0.14 -4.02 -4.79
CA ALA A 71 -1.42 -4.74 -4.83
C ALA A 71 -2.54 -3.89 -4.24
N PRO A 72 -3.76 -4.00 -4.78
CA PRO A 72 -4.90 -3.31 -4.18
C PRO A 72 -5.27 -3.91 -2.82
N PHE A 73 -5.97 -3.12 -2.01
CA PHE A 73 -6.57 -3.55 -0.76
C PHE A 73 -8.07 -3.20 -0.73
N LEU A 74 -8.79 -3.79 0.23
CA LEU A 74 -10.17 -3.40 0.51
C LEU A 74 -10.17 -2.42 1.69
N PRO A 75 -10.50 -1.13 1.49
CA PRO A 75 -10.59 -0.16 2.57
C PRO A 75 -11.72 -0.48 3.55
N ASP A 76 -11.52 -0.09 4.81
CA ASP A 76 -12.58 -0.09 5.81
C ASP A 76 -13.57 1.07 5.54
N GLU A 77 -14.78 0.99 6.08
CA GLU A 77 -15.75 2.08 6.00
C GLU A 77 -15.14 3.37 6.58
N ASP A 78 -15.38 4.50 5.90
CA ASP A 78 -14.80 5.80 6.22
C ASP A 78 -13.25 5.86 6.16
N GLU A 79 -12.60 4.90 5.47
CA GLU A 79 -11.18 4.97 5.16
C GLU A 79 -10.95 5.68 3.82
N LEU A 80 -10.04 6.66 3.82
CA LEU A 80 -9.62 7.34 2.59
C LEU A 80 -8.79 6.38 1.74
N PHE A 81 -9.11 6.30 0.44
CA PHE A 81 -8.36 5.51 -0.52
C PHE A 81 -8.16 6.25 -1.84
N TYR A 82 -7.15 5.82 -2.60
CA TYR A 82 -6.90 6.26 -3.97
C TYR A 82 -7.40 5.21 -4.96
N HIS A 83 -7.90 5.67 -6.12
CA HIS A 83 -8.36 4.80 -7.19
C HIS A 83 -8.10 5.43 -8.56
N THR A 84 -8.06 4.60 -9.60
CA THR A 84 -8.02 5.08 -10.98
C THR A 84 -9.29 5.87 -11.29
N SER A 85 -9.15 7.00 -11.98
CA SER A 85 -10.29 7.82 -12.40
C SER A 85 -10.01 8.47 -13.75
N PRO A 86 -10.96 8.39 -14.69
CA PRO A 86 -10.87 9.08 -15.97
C PRO A 86 -11.23 10.58 -15.86
N GLU A 87 -11.74 11.04 -14.72
CA GLU A 87 -12.24 12.41 -14.55
C GLU A 87 -11.12 13.46 -14.44
N TYR A 88 -9.88 13.01 -14.19
CA TYR A 88 -8.72 13.88 -13.99
C TYR A 88 -7.58 13.47 -14.91
N GLU A 89 -6.86 14.45 -15.48
CA GLU A 89 -5.71 14.22 -16.36
C GLU A 89 -4.63 13.34 -15.74
N LYS A 90 -4.46 13.43 -14.41
CA LYS A 90 -3.51 12.60 -13.66
C LYS A 90 -3.88 11.11 -13.60
N GLY A 91 -5.09 10.73 -14.01
CA GLY A 91 -5.56 9.33 -14.12
C GLY A 91 -6.01 8.68 -12.82
N TYR A 92 -6.09 9.44 -11.72
CA TYR A 92 -6.54 8.95 -10.42
C TYR A 92 -7.23 10.02 -9.57
N ALA A 93 -8.02 9.56 -8.61
CA ALA A 93 -8.69 10.38 -7.60
C ALA A 93 -8.52 9.75 -6.20
N LYS A 94 -9.08 10.41 -5.19
CA LYS A 94 -9.20 9.87 -3.83
C LYS A 94 -10.62 10.08 -3.34
N SER A 95 -11.11 9.10 -2.58
CA SER A 95 -12.49 9.07 -2.09
C SER A 95 -12.54 8.45 -0.70
N MET A 96 -13.60 8.74 0.03
CA MET A 96 -13.88 8.08 1.30
C MET A 96 -14.63 6.77 1.03
N ALA A 97 -14.20 5.66 1.64
CA ALA A 97 -14.83 4.37 1.43
C ALA A 97 -16.24 4.29 2.01
N HIS A 98 -17.18 3.89 1.16
CA HIS A 98 -18.56 3.58 1.49
C HIS A 98 -18.96 2.30 0.76
N GLU A 99 -20.00 1.60 1.24
CA GLU A 99 -20.45 0.32 0.68
C GLU A 99 -20.71 0.39 -0.85
N ILE A 100 -21.24 1.52 -1.33
CA ILE A 100 -21.51 1.76 -2.76
C ILE A 100 -20.24 1.86 -3.63
N ASN A 101 -19.08 2.09 -3.00
CA ASN A 101 -17.83 2.31 -3.71
C ASN A 101 -17.22 1.01 -4.22
N GLU A 102 -17.57 -0.14 -3.62
CA GLU A 102 -17.06 -1.46 -4.04
C GLU A 102 -17.39 -1.75 -5.52
N THR A 103 -18.57 -1.33 -5.97
CA THR A 103 -19.05 -1.53 -7.35
C THR A 103 -18.78 -0.37 -8.30
N THR A 104 -18.18 0.73 -7.81
CA THR A 104 -17.95 1.94 -8.61
C THR A 104 -16.47 2.31 -8.60
N TRP A 105 -16.02 3.04 -7.58
CA TRP A 105 -14.67 3.60 -7.53
C TRP A 105 -13.59 2.57 -7.18
N GLN A 106 -13.95 1.44 -6.55
CA GLN A 106 -13.02 0.37 -6.21
C GLN A 106 -12.98 -0.76 -7.26
N GLN A 107 -13.67 -0.61 -8.40
CA GLN A 107 -13.82 -1.66 -9.42
C GLN A 107 -12.49 -2.27 -9.89
N PHE A 108 -11.45 -1.45 -10.01
CA PHE A 108 -10.10 -1.88 -10.42
C PHE A 108 -9.12 -2.01 -9.24
N GLY A 109 -9.57 -1.70 -8.03
CA GLY A 109 -8.78 -1.71 -6.81
C GLY A 109 -8.75 -0.34 -6.11
N ALA A 110 -8.20 -0.38 -4.90
CA ALA A 110 -7.95 0.78 -4.06
C ALA A 110 -6.52 0.73 -3.52
N TRP A 111 -5.91 1.90 -3.34
CA TRP A 111 -4.53 2.06 -2.87
C TRP A 111 -4.45 3.05 -1.70
N ARG A 112 -3.56 2.80 -0.75
CA ARG A 112 -3.52 3.53 0.53
C ARG A 112 -2.87 4.89 0.37
N THR A 113 -1.87 5.00 -0.50
CA THR A 113 -1.09 6.24 -0.68
C THR A 113 -1.13 6.75 -2.11
N GLU A 114 -0.82 8.05 -2.27
CA GLU A 114 -0.73 8.67 -3.58
C GLU A 114 0.43 8.08 -4.40
N GLU A 115 1.55 7.73 -3.75
CA GLU A 115 2.70 7.09 -4.38
C GLU A 115 2.36 5.70 -4.93
N GLU A 116 1.48 4.95 -4.26
CA GLU A 116 1.05 3.63 -4.73
C GLU A 116 0.23 3.75 -6.02
N ILE A 117 -0.79 4.62 -6.04
CA ILE A 117 -1.62 4.81 -7.24
C ILE A 117 -0.82 5.44 -8.39
N LYS A 118 0.17 6.30 -8.12
CA LYS A 118 1.07 6.84 -9.14
C LYS A 118 1.84 5.74 -9.86
N GLN A 119 2.35 4.75 -9.13
CA GLN A 119 3.03 3.58 -9.72
C GLN A 119 2.08 2.78 -10.63
N VAL A 120 0.84 2.58 -10.18
CA VAL A 120 -0.19 1.85 -10.95
C VAL A 120 -0.56 2.58 -12.22
N VAL A 121 -0.86 3.89 -12.15
CA VAL A 121 -1.20 4.70 -13.32
C VAL A 121 -0.03 4.78 -14.30
N ALA A 122 1.20 4.90 -13.81
CA ALA A 122 2.39 4.86 -14.67
C ALA A 122 2.50 3.53 -15.42
N ALA A 123 2.28 2.40 -14.74
CA ALA A 123 2.28 1.08 -15.37
C ALA A 123 1.16 0.95 -16.42
N LEU A 124 -0.07 1.40 -16.10
CA LEU A 124 -1.18 1.38 -17.04
C LEU A 124 -0.89 2.23 -18.28
N ARG A 125 -0.34 3.44 -18.12
CA ARG A 125 0.06 4.30 -19.23
C ARG A 125 1.12 3.64 -20.11
N GLN A 126 2.12 3.01 -19.52
CA GLN A 126 3.14 2.28 -20.25
C GLN A 126 2.55 1.11 -21.06
N VAL A 127 1.62 0.37 -20.47
CA VAL A 127 1.00 -0.81 -21.11
C VAL A 127 0.04 -0.42 -22.23
N PHE A 128 -0.78 0.61 -22.03
CA PHE A 128 -1.81 1.02 -22.98
C PHE A 128 -1.37 2.12 -23.96
N GLY A 129 -0.14 2.61 -23.86
CA GLY A 129 0.40 3.67 -24.74
C GLY A 129 -0.11 5.07 -24.40
N GLY A 130 -0.62 5.26 -23.18
CA GLY A 130 -1.09 6.57 -22.68
C GLY A 130 0.07 7.47 -22.29
N SER A 131 0.93 7.88 -23.22
CA SER A 131 1.80 9.05 -22.98
C SER A 131 0.95 10.30 -23.21
N HIS A 132 0.69 11.05 -22.15
CA HIS A 132 0.47 12.49 -22.30
C HIS A 132 1.77 13.09 -21.81
N ASP A 133 2.68 13.32 -22.76
CA ASP A 133 3.80 14.22 -22.54
C ASP A 133 3.17 15.57 -22.16
N ASN A 134 3.30 15.96 -20.89
CA ASN A 134 3.00 17.30 -20.38
C ASN A 134 4.17 17.71 -19.48
#